data_AF-A0A0D1KMK6-F1
#
_entry.id   AF-A0A0D1KMK6-F1
#
_cell.length_a   1.000
_cell.length_b   1.000
_cell.length_c   1.000
_cell.angle_alpha   90.00
_cell.angle_beta   90.00
_cell.angle_gamma   90.00
#
_symmetry.space_group_name_H-M   'P 1'
#
loop_
_entity.id
_entity.type
_entity.pdbx_description
1 polymer ?
#
loop_
_entity_poly.entity_id
_entity_poly.type
_entity_poly.pdbx_seq_one_letter_code
_entity_poly.pdbx_strand_id
1 'polypeptide(L)'
;MEIEIGKYYALDYTDKNGFKVTHIIKTLPNIWNLNGRFVRTQTLKVRDGQVDRVSFTNWVKDDIQREATDREIEWLEKEEMERLKGLKNRGL
;
A
#
# COMPACT_ATOMS: atom_id res chain seq x y z
N MET A 1 -2.78 -11.17 -13.25
CA MET A 1 -3.24 -11.45 -11.88
C MET A 1 -4.57 -10.74 -11.68
N GLU A 2 -5.56 -11.38 -11.07
CA GLU A 2 -6.81 -10.71 -10.74
C GLU A 2 -6.66 -9.92 -9.44
N ILE A 3 -7.09 -8.66 -9.44
CA ILE A 3 -6.97 -7.78 -8.27
C ILE A 3 -8.31 -7.76 -7.52
N GLU A 4 -8.35 -8.49 -6.41
CA GLU A 4 -9.46 -8.56 -5.48
C GLU A 4 -9.39 -7.47 -4.40
N ILE A 5 -10.56 -7.02 -3.94
CA ILE A 5 -10.72 -6.04 -2.85
C ILE A 5 -10.39 -6.69 -1.51
N GLY A 6 -9.70 -5.96 -0.63
CA GLY A 6 -9.33 -6.42 0.72
C GLY A 6 -8.07 -7.29 0.75
N LYS A 7 -7.46 -7.54 -0.42
CA LYS A 7 -6.20 -8.29 -0.55
C LYS A 7 -4.99 -7.35 -0.60
N TYR A 8 -3.82 -7.94 -0.36
CA TYR A 8 -2.54 -7.26 -0.27
C TYR A 8 -1.63 -7.66 -1.44
N TYR A 9 -1.03 -6.66 -2.07
CA TYR A 9 -0.18 -6.82 -3.24
C TYR A 9 1.09 -5.99 -3.11
N ALA A 10 2.03 -6.18 -4.02
CA ALA A 10 3.24 -5.41 -4.10
C ALA A 10 3.60 -5.01 -5.54
N LEU A 11 4.30 -3.89 -5.62
CA LEU A 11 4.96 -3.40 -6.83
C LEU A 11 6.39 -3.05 -6.45
N ASP A 12 7.34 -3.70 -7.09
CA ASP A 12 8.77 -3.51 -6.90
C ASP A 12 9.38 -2.74 -8.07
N TYR A 13 10.25 -1.80 -7.78
CA TYR A 13 11.02 -1.07 -8.78
C TYR A 13 12.31 -0.52 -8.20
N THR A 14 13.24 -0.14 -9.08
CA THR A 14 14.43 0.63 -8.71
C THR A 14 14.17 2.11 -9.02
N ASP A 15 14.35 2.99 -8.04
CA ASP A 15 14.17 4.42 -8.28
C ASP A 15 15.37 5.03 -9.00
N LYS A 16 15.24 6.30 -9.41
CA LYS A 16 16.27 7.02 -10.18
C LYS A 16 17.64 7.13 -9.50
N ASN A 17 17.72 6.89 -8.19
CA ASN A 17 18.94 6.93 -7.41
C ASN A 17 19.54 5.53 -7.19
N GLY A 18 18.95 4.48 -7.79
CA GLY A 18 19.40 3.09 -7.64
C GLY A 18 18.84 2.37 -6.41
N PHE A 19 17.95 3.01 -5.64
CA PHE A 19 17.37 2.38 -4.44
C PHE A 19 16.27 1.39 -4.81
N LYS A 20 16.21 0.26 -4.11
CA LYS A 20 15.11 -0.69 -4.24
C LYS A 20 13.89 -0.11 -3.52
N VAL A 21 12.78 -0.03 -4.22
CA VAL A 21 11.52 0.46 -3.68
C VAL A 21 10.45 -0.60 -3.85
N THR A 22 9.76 -0.88 -2.75
CA THR A 22 8.57 -1.73 -2.73
C THR A 22 7.38 -0.89 -2.27
N HIS A 23 6.34 -0.86 -3.08
CA HIS A 23 5.03 -0.38 -2.67
C HIS A 23 4.19 -1.58 -2.22
N ILE A 24 3.82 -1.58 -0.95
CA ILE A 24 2.95 -2.59 -0.34
C ILE A 24 1.54 -2.02 -0.36
N ILE A 25 0.62 -2.71 -1.03
CA ILE A 25 -0.65 -2.17 -1.49
C ILE A 25 -1.80 -3.00 -0.90
N LYS A 26 -2.57 -2.43 0.01
CA LYS A 26 -3.86 -2.99 0.44
C LYS A 26 -4.97 -2.39 -0.39
N THR A 27 -5.70 -3.24 -1.10
CA THR A 27 -6.85 -2.81 -1.89
C THR A 27 -8.04 -2.52 -0.98
N LEU A 28 -8.72 -1.41 -1.24
CA LEU A 28 -9.85 -0.93 -0.45
C LEU A 28 -11.14 -0.99 -1.27
N PRO A 29 -12.31 -1.06 -0.63
CA PRO A 29 -13.57 -0.85 -1.30
C PRO A 29 -13.56 0.46 -2.09
N ASN A 30 -13.90 0.37 -3.37
CA ASN A 30 -14.02 1.54 -4.22
C ASN A 30 -15.17 2.41 -3.69
N ILE A 31 -14.94 3.72 -3.63
CA ILE A 31 -16.02 4.71 -3.57
C ILE A 31 -16.47 5.00 -5.01
N TRP A 32 -17.70 5.50 -5.18
CA TRP A 32 -18.32 5.77 -6.48
C TRP A 32 -17.34 6.53 -7.41
N ASN A 33 -17.34 6.20 -8.70
CA ASN A 33 -16.59 6.86 -9.81
C ASN A 33 -15.14 6.42 -10.11
N LEU A 34 -14.69 5.24 -9.67
CA LEU A 34 -13.46 4.65 -10.22
C LEU A 34 -13.78 3.81 -11.46
N ASN A 35 -13.28 4.22 -12.62
CA ASN A 35 -13.28 3.39 -13.83
C ASN A 35 -12.61 2.05 -13.49
N GLY A 36 -13.17 0.92 -13.93
CA GLY A 36 -12.78 -0.44 -13.49
C GLY A 36 -11.30 -0.83 -13.66
N ARG A 37 -10.50 0.02 -14.33
CA ARG A 37 -9.04 -0.03 -14.47
C ARG A 37 -8.28 0.37 -13.19
N PHE A 38 -8.86 1.24 -12.36
CA PHE A 38 -8.23 1.71 -11.13
C PHE A 38 -8.81 1.00 -9.91
N VAL A 39 -7.97 0.85 -8.89
CA VAL A 39 -8.37 0.36 -7.57
C VAL A 39 -7.95 1.37 -6.52
N ARG A 40 -8.85 1.67 -5.58
CA ARG A 40 -8.52 2.46 -4.40
C ARG A 40 -7.65 1.63 -3.47
N THR A 41 -6.61 2.24 -2.91
CA THR A 41 -5.66 1.50 -2.08
C THR A 41 -5.16 2.31 -0.88
N GLN A 42 -4.65 1.60 0.10
CA GLN A 42 -3.72 2.08 1.09
C GLN A 42 -2.35 1.52 0.72
N THR A 43 -1.34 2.37 0.61
CA THR A 43 0.00 1.99 0.15
C THR A 43 1.05 2.41 1.15
N LEU A 44 1.87 1.45 1.59
CA LEU A 44 3.12 1.71 2.30
C LEU A 44 4.28 1.66 1.32
N LYS A 45 5.11 2.70 1.33
CA LYS A 45 6.37 2.70 0.60
C LYS A 45 7.52 2.25 1.49
N VAL A 46 8.29 1.29 1.01
CA VAL A 46 9.54 0.84 1.62
C VAL A 46 10.68 1.11 0.63
N ARG A 47 11.73 1.81 1.06
CA ARG A 47 12.92 2.09 0.25
C ARG A 47 14.14 1.51 0.98
N ASP A 48 14.86 0.60 0.33
CA ASP A 48 16.03 -0.09 0.90
C ASP A 48 15.75 -0.67 2.30
N GLY A 49 14.57 -1.27 2.46
CA GLY A 49 14.12 -1.85 3.73
C GLY A 49 13.68 -0.81 4.79
N GLN A 50 13.77 0.49 4.49
CA GLN A 50 13.28 1.55 5.36
C GLN A 50 11.83 1.91 5.00
N VAL A 51 10.97 1.82 6.01
CA VAL A 51 9.56 2.23 5.94
C VAL A 51 9.51 3.76 5.84
N ASP A 52 8.85 4.28 4.81
CA ASP A 52 8.71 5.73 4.58
C ASP A 52 7.39 6.22 5.20
N ARG A 53 6.27 6.02 4.49
CA ARG A 53 4.94 6.45 4.95
C ARG A 53 3.82 5.68 4.30
N VAL A 54 2.71 5.59 5.02
CA VAL A 54 1.43 5.08 4.51
C VAL A 54 0.63 6.23 3.87
N SER A 55 0.12 5.99 2.67
CA SER A 55 -0.69 6.93 1.90
C SER A 55 -1.92 6.25 1.30
N PHE A 56 -2.99 7.02 1.05
CA PHE A 56 -4.14 6.53 0.29
C PHE A 56 -3.95 6.96 -1.17
N THR A 57 -3.89 5.99 -2.08
CA THR A 57 -3.63 6.23 -3.50
C THR A 57 -4.51 5.35 -4.38
N ASN A 58 -4.61 5.67 -5.66
CA ASN A 58 -5.24 4.80 -6.65
C ASN A 58 -4.15 4.17 -7.52
N TRP A 59 -4.22 2.86 -7.71
CA TRP A 59 -3.32 2.14 -8.61
C TRP A 59 -4.06 1.69 -9.87
N VAL A 60 -3.36 1.69 -10.99
CA VAL A 60 -3.77 0.94 -12.17
C VAL A 60 -3.58 -0.54 -11.84
N LYS A 61 -4.62 -1.36 -12.02
CA LYS A 61 -4.56 -2.79 -11.68
C LYS A 61 -3.42 -3.51 -12.38
N ASP A 62 -3.15 -3.14 -13.63
CA ASP A 62 -2.11 -3.75 -14.47
C ASP A 62 -0.69 -3.44 -14.00
N ASP A 63 -0.47 -2.39 -13.19
CA ASP A 63 0.85 -2.04 -12.65
C ASP A 63 1.21 -2.90 -11.43
N ILE A 64 0.23 -3.55 -10.80
CA ILE A 64 0.42 -4.39 -9.61
C ILE A 64 1.04 -5.73 -10.04
N GLN A 65 2.21 -6.05 -9.49
CA GLN A 65 3.06 -7.11 -10.03
C GLN A 65 2.83 -8.47 -9.37
N ARG A 66 2.65 -8.50 -8.05
CA ARG A 66 2.57 -9.75 -7.25
C ARG A 66 1.74 -9.58 -5.99
N GLU A 67 1.41 -10.69 -5.34
CA GLU A 67 0.90 -10.68 -3.97
C GLU A 67 1.98 -10.19 -3.00
N ALA A 68 1.55 -9.51 -1.92
CA ALA A 68 2.45 -9.13 -0.85
C ALA A 68 2.79 -10.34 0.01
N THR A 69 4.01 -10.40 0.53
CA THR A 69 4.43 -11.39 1.51
C THR A 69 3.86 -11.08 2.89
N ASP A 70 3.76 -12.10 3.75
CA ASP A 70 3.27 -11.92 5.14
C ASP A 70 4.04 -10.82 5.88
N ARG A 71 5.36 -10.75 5.70
CA ARG A 71 6.21 -9.71 6.29
C ARG A 71 5.87 -8.29 5.81
N GLU A 72 5.55 -8.14 4.53
CA GLU A 72 5.15 -6.85 3.96
C GLU A 72 3.76 -6.43 4.50
N ILE A 73 2.85 -7.39 4.64
CA ILE A 73 1.53 -7.17 5.25
C ILE A 73 1.69 -6.68 6.69
N GLU A 74 2.52 -7.36 7.49
CA GLU A 74 2.82 -6.96 8.87
C GLU A 74 3.35 -5.53 8.97
N TRP A 75 4.22 -5.11 8.05
CA TRP A 75 4.73 -3.73 8.03
C TRP A 75 3.61 -2.71 7.79
N LEU A 76 2.75 -2.95 6.80
CA LEU A 76 1.65 -2.05 6.50
C LEU A 76 0.66 -1.94 7.67
N GLU A 77 0.29 -3.07 8.27
CA GLU A 77 -0.66 -3.11 9.39
C GLU A 77 -0.09 -2.46 10.66
N LYS A 78 1.21 -2.65 10.93
CA LYS A 78 1.88 -2.00 12.06
C LYS A 78 1.85 -0.47 11.91
N GLU A 79 2.17 0.04 10.73
CA GLU A 79 2.13 1.49 10.47
C GLU A 79 0.71 2.06 10.54
N GLU A 80 -0.29 1.30 10.10
CA GLU A 80 -1.71 1.66 10.26
C GLU A 80 -2.08 1.78 11.75
N MET A 81 -1.68 0.80 12.57
CA MET A 81 -1.96 0.79 14.00
C MET A 81 -1.26 1.92 14.75
N GLU A 82 0.01 2.20 14.46
CA GLU A 82 0.74 3.32 15.07
C GLU A 82 0.10 4.67 14.72
N ARG A 83 -0.37 4.84 13.48
CA ARG A 83 -1.12 6.03 13.07
C ARG A 83 -2.43 6.18 13.84
N LEU A 84 -3.17 5.09 14.06
CA LEU A 84 -4.41 5.11 14.85
C LEU A 84 -4.15 5.42 16.33
N LYS A 85 -3.08 4.86 16.92
CA LYS A 85 -2.66 5.21 18.30
C LYS A 85 -2.30 6.70 18.41
N GLY A 86 -1.56 7.22 17.43
CA GLY A 86 -1.21 8.64 17.36
C GLY A 86 -2.44 9.56 17.27
N LEU A 87 -3.50 9.14 16.57
CA LEU A 87 -4.78 9.87 16.51
C LEU A 87 -5.53 9.83 17.84
N LYS A 88 -5.63 8.65 18.47
CA LYS A 88 -6.27 8.50 19.80
C LYS A 88 -5.60 9.35 20.86
N ASN A 89 -4.27 9.42 20.86
CA ASN A 89 -3.50 10.25 21.80
C ASN A 89 -3.68 11.75 21.57
N ARG A 90 -4.19 12.18 20.41
CA ARG A 90 -4.50 13.58 20.09
C ARG A 90 -5.93 13.99 20.47
N GLY A 91 -6.69 13.12 21.13
CA GLY A 91 -8.01 13.47 21.68
C GLY A 91 -9.10 13.71 20.62
N LEU A 92 -8.97 13.07 19.45
CA LEU A 92 -10.03 12.98 18.43
C LEU A 92 -10.77 11.64 18.55
#